data_AF-A0A356TP57-F1
#
_entry.id   AF-A0A356TP57-F1
#
_cell.length_a   1.000
_cell.length_b   1.000
_cell.length_c   1.000
_cell.angle_alpha   90.00
_cell.angle_beta   90.00
_cell.angle_gamma   90.00
#
_symmetry.space_group_name_H-M   'P 1'
#
loop_
_entity.id
_entity.type
_entity.pdbx_description
1 polymer ?
#
loop_
_entity_poly.entity_id
_entity_poly.type
_entity_poly.pdbx_seq_one_letter_code
_entity_poly.pdbx_strand_id
1 'polypeptide(L)'
;MNRRDLLMGGAAAAAAAAVARGVAEAQDSATDAAGPATDVDPRYRPVVTPNGSSLPFRMVDGVKVFHLVAEPVRHVFTDGLEANCWGYNGSTPGPTLEAVEGDRVRIYVTNNLREPTTVHWHGVILPAGMDGVGGLTQRPIPPGQTFRYEFTFQHAGTFMYHPHWDEMTQMALGMMGMLVVHPRRPRGRQPDRDFAIMLSEWSIPMGSARPNPLEMNDFNVLTMNSKAFPGTDPLVVRRGDLVRIRFGNLSGIDNHPIHLHGYSFRITATDGGEIPRSAQQPNTTVLVPTGACRVIELVADNPGDWAMHCHMTHHIMNQMGHDFPNMIGAELPVATRRIRRMIPGYMTMGTDGMAEMGEMDMPVPDNSIPMRGGPGAFGRIDMGGMFT
;
A
#
# COMPACT_ATOMS: atom_id res chain seq x y z
N MET A 1 9.23 -55.41 -9.69
CA MET A 1 9.07 -54.03 -9.18
C MET A 1 10.03 -53.84 -8.03
N ASN A 2 11.02 -52.96 -8.19
CA ASN A 2 12.13 -52.84 -7.26
C ASN A 2 11.77 -51.83 -6.15
N ARG A 3 12.33 -51.98 -4.93
CA ARG A 3 11.98 -51.16 -3.75
C ARG A 3 12.18 -49.63 -3.95
N ARG A 4 12.93 -49.22 -4.99
CA ARG A 4 13.13 -47.81 -5.36
C ARG A 4 11.93 -47.17 -6.06
N ASP A 5 11.11 -47.93 -6.76
CA ASP A 5 9.96 -47.39 -7.51
C ASP A 5 8.79 -47.04 -6.56
N LEU A 6 8.67 -47.75 -5.44
CA LEU A 6 7.63 -47.53 -4.43
C LEU A 6 7.85 -46.25 -3.62
N LEU A 7 9.12 -45.86 -3.40
CA LEU A 7 9.49 -44.65 -2.66
C LEU A 7 9.31 -43.37 -3.51
N MET A 8 9.57 -43.45 -4.82
CA MET A 8 9.31 -42.34 -5.75
C MET A 8 7.81 -42.09 -5.95
N GLY A 9 6.99 -43.15 -6.01
CA GLY A 9 5.53 -43.01 -6.13
C GLY A 9 4.85 -42.43 -4.89
N GLY A 10 5.35 -42.76 -3.70
CA GLY A 10 4.83 -42.25 -2.43
C GLY A 10 5.12 -40.76 -2.20
N ALA A 11 6.31 -40.30 -2.61
CA ALA A 11 6.70 -38.89 -2.47
C ALA A 11 5.90 -37.95 -3.39
N ALA A 12 5.62 -38.38 -4.63
CA ALA A 12 4.83 -37.60 -5.58
C ALA A 12 3.35 -37.48 -5.14
N ALA A 13 2.77 -38.55 -4.59
CA ALA A 13 1.39 -38.53 -4.08
C ALA A 13 1.25 -37.68 -2.81
N ALA A 14 2.24 -37.70 -1.91
CA ALA A 14 2.25 -36.87 -0.71
C ALA A 14 2.43 -35.38 -1.04
N ALA A 15 3.28 -35.04 -2.02
CA ALA A 15 3.46 -33.66 -2.48
C ALA A 15 2.20 -33.12 -3.17
N ALA A 16 1.54 -33.93 -4.02
CA ALA A 16 0.28 -33.53 -4.66
C ALA A 16 -0.87 -33.35 -3.65
N ALA A 17 -0.95 -34.19 -2.61
CA ALA A 17 -1.93 -34.07 -1.55
C ALA A 17 -1.67 -32.87 -0.62
N ALA A 18 -0.41 -32.52 -0.37
CA ALA A 18 -0.02 -31.33 0.40
C ALA A 18 -0.29 -30.03 -0.37
N VAL A 19 -0.04 -30.00 -1.69
CA VAL A 19 -0.39 -28.86 -2.54
C VAL A 19 -1.91 -28.71 -2.68
N ALA A 20 -2.65 -29.82 -2.84
CA ALA A 20 -4.11 -29.77 -2.90
C ALA A 20 -4.75 -29.32 -1.57
N ARG A 21 -4.17 -29.71 -0.41
CA ARG A 21 -4.58 -29.19 0.91
C ARG A 21 -4.20 -27.73 1.11
N GLY A 22 -3.02 -27.30 0.68
CA GLY A 22 -2.60 -25.90 0.76
C GLY A 22 -3.44 -24.97 -0.12
N VAL A 23 -3.89 -25.44 -1.29
CA VAL A 23 -4.82 -24.70 -2.16
C VAL A 23 -6.25 -24.71 -1.58
N ALA A 24 -6.67 -25.81 -0.94
CA ALA A 24 -7.97 -25.87 -0.26
C ALA A 24 -8.01 -24.99 1.00
N GLU A 25 -6.94 -24.96 1.81
CA GLU A 25 -6.83 -24.08 2.99
C GLU A 25 -6.69 -22.60 2.58
N ALA A 26 -6.07 -22.30 1.44
CA ALA A 26 -6.05 -20.95 0.85
C ALA A 26 -7.41 -20.51 0.28
N GLN A 27 -8.30 -21.45 -0.06
CA GLN A 27 -9.68 -21.15 -0.46
C GLN A 27 -10.65 -21.08 0.74
N ASP A 28 -10.43 -21.86 1.81
CA ASP A 28 -11.30 -21.88 3.00
C ASP A 28 -11.02 -20.72 3.97
N SER A 29 -9.81 -20.16 3.97
CA SER A 29 -9.49 -18.95 4.74
C SER A 29 -10.10 -17.66 4.15
N ALA A 30 -10.77 -17.76 2.99
CA ALA A 30 -11.49 -16.66 2.36
C ALA A 30 -13.00 -16.64 2.69
N THR A 31 -13.53 -17.55 3.51
CA THR A 31 -15.00 -17.69 3.68
C THR A 31 -15.58 -17.63 5.09
N ASP A 32 -14.80 -17.45 6.16
CA ASP A 32 -15.37 -17.33 7.53
C ASP A 32 -14.95 -16.06 8.28
N ALA A 33 -15.35 -14.92 7.70
CA ALA A 33 -15.72 -13.74 8.47
C ALA A 33 -17.00 -13.18 7.86
N ALA A 34 -18.16 -13.70 8.31
CA ALA A 34 -19.46 -13.15 7.94
C ALA A 34 -19.62 -11.74 8.53
N GLY A 35 -19.01 -10.75 7.86
CA GLY A 35 -19.28 -9.35 8.07
C GLY A 35 -20.74 -9.03 7.75
N PRO A 36 -21.27 -7.90 8.23
CA PRO A 36 -22.61 -7.48 7.88
C PRO A 36 -22.81 -7.49 6.37
N ALA A 37 -23.93 -8.06 5.89
CA ALA A 37 -24.29 -8.08 4.47
C ALA A 37 -24.05 -6.71 3.81
N THR A 38 -23.32 -6.73 2.69
CA THR A 38 -22.84 -5.58 1.94
C THR A 38 -23.63 -5.47 0.65
N ASP A 39 -24.07 -4.26 0.31
CA ASP A 39 -24.75 -4.05 -0.96
C ASP A 39 -23.72 -3.96 -2.10
N VAL A 40 -24.10 -4.43 -3.28
CA VAL A 40 -23.32 -4.28 -4.52
C VAL A 40 -23.93 -3.17 -5.34
N ASP A 41 -23.12 -2.21 -5.78
CA ASP A 41 -23.56 -1.13 -6.67
C ASP A 41 -23.26 -1.49 -8.13
N PRO A 42 -24.27 -1.77 -8.96
CA PRO A 42 -24.05 -2.22 -10.34
C PRO A 42 -23.62 -1.08 -11.28
N ARG A 43 -23.59 0.17 -10.82
CA ARG A 43 -23.33 1.35 -11.67
C ARG A 43 -21.86 1.53 -12.01
N TYR A 44 -20.96 0.89 -11.28
CA TYR A 44 -19.53 0.96 -11.50
C TYR A 44 -18.90 -0.42 -11.37
N ARG A 45 -17.66 -0.52 -11.85
CA ARG A 45 -16.81 -1.66 -11.57
C ARG A 45 -15.93 -1.31 -10.37
N PRO A 46 -15.98 -2.09 -9.27
CA PRO A 46 -15.15 -1.83 -8.09
C PRO A 46 -13.66 -1.76 -8.44
N VAL A 47 -12.96 -0.85 -7.79
CA VAL A 47 -11.49 -0.84 -7.84
C VAL A 47 -10.92 -2.02 -7.06
N VAL A 48 -9.75 -2.47 -7.48
CA VAL A 48 -8.95 -3.46 -6.75
C VAL A 48 -7.89 -2.71 -5.96
N THR A 49 -7.86 -2.91 -4.65
CA THR A 49 -6.80 -2.37 -3.78
C THR A 49 -5.89 -3.53 -3.37
N PRO A 50 -4.73 -3.72 -4.03
CA PRO A 50 -3.80 -4.80 -3.69
C PRO A 50 -3.43 -4.76 -2.20
N ASN A 51 -3.35 -5.93 -1.54
CA ASN A 51 -3.15 -6.05 -0.10
C ASN A 51 -4.17 -5.31 0.81
N GLY A 52 -5.27 -4.80 0.25
CA GLY A 52 -6.27 -4.01 0.95
C GLY A 52 -7.68 -4.53 0.75
N SER A 53 -8.66 -3.70 1.11
CA SER A 53 -10.08 -4.03 0.98
C SER A 53 -10.90 -2.81 0.57
N SER A 54 -12.15 -3.02 0.18
CA SER A 54 -13.14 -1.96 -0.06
C SER A 54 -14.03 -1.80 1.17
N LEU A 55 -14.40 -0.56 1.49
CA LEU A 55 -15.24 -0.26 2.65
C LEU A 55 -16.68 -0.68 2.33
N PRO A 56 -17.26 -1.64 3.08
CA PRO A 56 -18.61 -2.07 2.84
C PRO A 56 -19.63 -0.96 3.12
N PHE A 57 -20.74 -0.98 2.39
CA PHE A 57 -21.86 -0.07 2.59
C PHE A 57 -23.20 -0.79 2.59
N ARG A 58 -24.22 -0.06 3.04
CA ARG A 58 -25.62 -0.39 2.87
C ARG A 58 -26.40 0.78 2.31
N MET A 59 -27.37 0.51 1.47
CA MET A 59 -28.35 1.48 1.01
C MET A 59 -29.48 1.59 2.04
N VAL A 60 -29.68 2.79 2.57
CA VAL A 60 -30.78 3.11 3.50
C VAL A 60 -31.48 4.35 2.99
N ASP A 61 -32.75 4.20 2.58
CA ASP A 61 -33.58 5.29 2.05
C ASP A 61 -32.90 6.11 0.93
N GLY A 62 -32.19 5.43 0.02
CA GLY A 62 -31.46 6.05 -1.09
C GLY A 62 -30.14 6.71 -0.69
N VAL A 63 -29.69 6.55 0.55
CA VAL A 63 -28.38 7.02 1.05
C VAL A 63 -27.42 5.84 1.18
N LYS A 64 -26.19 6.01 0.69
CA LYS A 64 -25.12 5.02 0.87
C LYS A 64 -24.49 5.21 2.27
N VAL A 65 -24.68 4.24 3.15
CA VAL A 65 -24.27 4.29 4.55
C VAL A 65 -23.02 3.46 4.79
N PHE A 66 -21.99 4.08 5.34
CA PHE A 66 -20.70 3.47 5.68
C PHE A 66 -20.43 3.55 7.19
N HIS A 67 -19.62 2.62 7.68
CA HIS A 67 -19.09 2.64 9.05
C HIS A 67 -17.57 2.52 9.01
N LEU A 68 -16.90 3.59 9.42
CA LEU A 68 -15.46 3.69 9.50
C LEU A 68 -15.05 3.71 10.97
N VAL A 69 -14.12 2.85 11.37
CA VAL A 69 -13.72 2.70 12.78
C VAL A 69 -12.24 3.01 12.90
N ALA A 70 -11.89 4.12 13.53
CA ALA A 70 -10.51 4.48 13.85
C ALA A 70 -10.03 3.68 15.06
N GLU A 71 -8.99 2.86 14.92
CA GLU A 71 -8.55 1.95 15.99
C GLU A 71 -7.07 1.57 15.91
N PRO A 72 -6.48 1.06 17.01
CA PRO A 72 -5.16 0.44 16.96
C PRO A 72 -5.18 -0.84 16.13
N VAL A 73 -4.17 -1.03 15.27
CA VAL A 73 -4.04 -2.17 14.37
C VAL A 73 -2.63 -2.76 14.49
N ARG A 74 -2.51 -4.09 14.45
CA ARG A 74 -1.21 -4.75 14.28
C ARG A 74 -1.04 -5.04 12.80
N HIS A 75 -0.08 -4.36 12.17
CA HIS A 75 0.12 -4.39 10.73
C HIS A 75 1.42 -5.11 10.37
N VAL A 76 1.38 -5.91 9.30
CA VAL A 76 2.55 -6.61 8.75
C VAL A 76 2.92 -5.97 7.41
N PHE A 77 4.06 -5.30 7.37
CA PHE A 77 4.57 -4.64 6.16
C PHE A 77 5.06 -5.66 5.14
N THR A 78 5.81 -6.64 5.63
CA THR A 78 6.31 -7.82 4.91
C THR A 78 6.77 -8.83 5.96
N ASP A 79 7.06 -10.06 5.56
CA ASP A 79 7.62 -11.07 6.45
C ASP A 79 8.86 -10.54 7.18
N GLY A 80 8.83 -10.59 8.51
CA GLY A 80 9.91 -10.09 9.38
C GLY A 80 9.75 -8.65 9.86
N LEU A 81 8.78 -7.87 9.35
CA LEU A 81 8.49 -6.51 9.82
C LEU A 81 6.99 -6.31 10.09
N GLU A 82 6.65 -6.17 11.36
CA GLU A 82 5.32 -5.81 11.86
C GLU A 82 5.39 -4.60 12.80
N ALA A 83 4.29 -3.85 12.91
CA ALA A 83 4.22 -2.77 13.89
C ALA A 83 2.80 -2.59 14.45
N ASN A 84 2.73 -2.00 15.64
CA ASN A 84 1.51 -1.50 16.23
C ASN A 84 1.24 -0.11 15.65
N CYS A 85 0.36 -0.08 14.65
CA CYS A 85 -0.08 1.08 13.91
C CYS A 85 -1.47 1.52 14.40
N TRP A 86 -1.97 2.63 13.88
CA TRP A 86 -3.39 3.00 13.89
C TRP A 86 -3.92 2.94 12.47
N GLY A 87 -5.21 2.64 12.34
CA GLY A 87 -5.83 2.44 11.04
C GLY A 87 -7.33 2.58 11.09
N TYR A 88 -7.96 2.17 10.01
CA TYR A 88 -9.40 2.12 9.91
C TYR A 88 -9.87 0.70 9.62
N ASN A 89 -10.89 0.24 10.36
CA ASN A 89 -11.51 -1.07 10.20
C ASN A 89 -10.48 -2.21 10.19
N GLY A 90 -9.56 -2.20 11.15
CA GLY A 90 -8.54 -3.24 11.32
C GLY A 90 -7.35 -3.19 10.35
N SER A 91 -7.21 -2.15 9.51
CA SER A 91 -6.15 -2.09 8.48
C SER A 91 -5.51 -0.71 8.31
N THR A 92 -4.27 -0.70 7.82
CA THR A 92 -3.61 0.46 7.21
C THR A 92 -3.08 0.06 5.82
N PRO A 93 -3.31 0.86 4.76
CA PRO A 93 -4.29 1.94 4.74
C PRO A 93 -5.67 1.36 5.06
N GLY A 94 -6.57 2.22 5.54
CA GLY A 94 -7.97 1.88 5.72
C GLY A 94 -8.62 1.43 4.41
N PRO A 95 -9.78 0.77 4.50
CA PRO A 95 -10.49 0.25 3.34
C PRO A 95 -10.85 1.37 2.35
N THR A 96 -10.81 1.06 1.05
CA THR A 96 -11.12 2.01 -0.02
C THR A 96 -12.61 2.33 -0.03
N LEU A 97 -12.98 3.60 0.13
CA LEU A 97 -14.38 4.03 0.05
C LEU A 97 -14.76 4.26 -1.41
N GLU A 98 -15.84 3.64 -1.87
CA GLU A 98 -16.32 3.79 -3.24
C GLU A 98 -17.74 4.36 -3.31
N ALA A 99 -17.94 5.37 -4.14
CA ALA A 99 -19.24 5.98 -4.40
C ALA A 99 -19.40 6.31 -5.89
N VAL A 100 -20.60 6.71 -6.28
CA VAL A 100 -20.88 7.28 -7.60
C VAL A 100 -21.17 8.77 -7.46
N GLU A 101 -20.74 9.56 -8.43
CA GLU A 101 -21.09 10.97 -8.55
C GLU A 101 -22.62 11.17 -8.39
N GLY A 102 -23.00 12.06 -7.48
CA GLY A 102 -24.37 12.33 -7.10
C GLY A 102 -24.91 11.47 -5.95
N ASP A 103 -24.18 10.45 -5.48
CA ASP A 103 -24.57 9.68 -4.31
C ASP A 103 -24.62 10.58 -3.06
N ARG A 104 -25.74 10.53 -2.34
CA ARG A 104 -25.81 10.99 -0.94
C ARG A 104 -25.18 9.91 -0.07
N VAL A 105 -24.20 10.28 0.73
CA VAL A 105 -23.52 9.36 1.63
C VAL A 105 -23.68 9.78 3.08
N ARG A 106 -23.70 8.77 3.96
CA ARG A 106 -23.66 8.93 5.41
C ARG A 106 -22.56 8.04 5.96
N ILE A 107 -21.57 8.64 6.60
CA ILE A 107 -20.40 7.92 7.10
C ILE A 107 -20.35 8.10 8.61
N TYR A 108 -20.54 7.00 9.32
CA TYR A 108 -20.38 6.94 10.77
C TYR A 108 -18.92 6.64 11.08
N VAL A 109 -18.23 7.60 11.71
CA VAL A 109 -16.85 7.43 12.15
C VAL A 109 -16.85 7.20 13.65
N THR A 110 -16.47 6.00 14.08
CA THR A 110 -16.33 5.63 15.49
C THR A 110 -14.86 5.69 15.89
N ASN A 111 -14.57 6.37 16.99
CA ASN A 111 -13.22 6.50 17.52
C ASN A 111 -12.96 5.48 18.64
N ASN A 112 -12.18 4.44 18.35
CA ASN A 112 -11.68 3.47 19.33
C ASN A 112 -10.23 3.75 19.78
N LEU A 113 -9.66 4.88 19.38
CA LEU A 113 -8.37 5.35 19.88
C LEU A 113 -8.49 5.89 21.31
N ARG A 114 -7.33 6.11 21.94
CA ARG A 114 -7.25 6.72 23.27
C ARG A 114 -7.26 8.25 23.24
N GLU A 115 -7.11 8.83 22.06
CA GLU A 115 -7.13 10.27 21.85
C GLU A 115 -8.28 10.67 20.91
N PRO A 116 -8.69 11.95 20.89
CA PRO A 116 -9.66 12.43 19.92
C PRO A 116 -9.16 12.23 18.48
N THR A 117 -10.08 12.19 17.53
CA THR A 117 -9.73 12.13 16.10
C THR A 117 -10.78 12.86 15.28
N THR A 118 -10.54 13.00 13.98
CA THR A 118 -11.52 13.40 12.97
C THR A 118 -11.23 12.64 11.68
N VAL A 119 -12.02 12.88 10.63
CA VAL A 119 -11.71 12.39 9.28
C VAL A 119 -11.98 13.52 8.31
N HIS A 120 -10.93 13.95 7.62
CA HIS A 120 -10.99 14.85 6.49
C HIS A 120 -11.08 14.07 5.18
N TRP A 121 -11.87 14.59 4.25
CA TRP A 121 -12.17 13.98 2.95
C TRP A 121 -11.38 14.70 1.86
N HIS A 122 -10.08 14.40 1.80
CA HIS A 122 -9.10 15.11 0.99
C HIS A 122 -9.49 15.22 -0.49
N GLY A 123 -9.66 16.46 -0.96
CA GLY A 123 -10.03 16.79 -2.34
C GLY A 123 -11.53 16.76 -2.63
N VAL A 124 -12.37 16.37 -1.68
CA VAL A 124 -13.83 16.33 -1.85
C VAL A 124 -14.43 17.72 -1.61
N ILE A 125 -15.23 18.20 -2.57
CA ILE A 125 -16.03 19.42 -2.40
C ILE A 125 -17.30 19.07 -1.60
N LEU A 126 -17.38 19.57 -0.37
CA LEU A 126 -18.45 19.26 0.59
C LEU A 126 -18.82 20.48 1.45
N PRO A 127 -19.95 20.44 2.19
CA PRO A 127 -20.31 21.51 3.13
C PRO A 127 -19.28 21.61 4.26
N ALA A 128 -18.85 22.83 4.59
CA ALA A 128 -17.78 23.08 5.58
C ALA A 128 -17.93 22.27 6.88
N GLY A 129 -19.12 22.18 7.47
CA GLY A 129 -19.36 21.42 8.71
C GLY A 129 -19.20 19.89 8.61
N MET A 130 -18.85 19.35 7.44
CA MET A 130 -18.55 17.93 7.20
C MET A 130 -17.09 17.71 6.79
N ASP A 131 -16.24 18.72 6.91
CA ASP A 131 -14.87 18.72 6.39
C ASP A 131 -13.85 18.03 7.30
N GLY A 132 -14.15 17.85 8.58
CA GLY A 132 -13.30 17.05 9.46
C GLY A 132 -12.14 17.80 10.12
N VAL A 133 -11.98 19.11 9.95
CA VAL A 133 -10.92 19.87 10.61
C VAL A 133 -11.30 20.15 12.07
N GLY A 134 -10.61 19.48 12.99
CA GLY A 134 -10.87 19.59 14.43
C GLY A 134 -10.64 21.02 14.94
N GLY A 135 -11.66 21.60 15.58
CA GLY A 135 -11.63 22.96 16.12
C GLY A 135 -11.97 24.07 15.12
N LEU A 136 -11.99 23.78 13.80
CA LEU A 136 -12.39 24.74 12.77
C LEU A 136 -13.79 24.43 12.24
N THR A 137 -13.98 23.24 11.68
CA THR A 137 -15.22 22.86 10.99
C THR A 137 -16.10 21.93 11.81
N GLN A 138 -15.51 21.25 12.80
CA GLN A 138 -16.25 20.47 13.80
C GLN A 138 -15.49 20.35 15.12
N ARG A 139 -16.17 19.84 16.15
CA ARG A 139 -15.48 19.33 17.35
C ARG A 139 -14.79 17.99 17.02
N PRO A 140 -13.62 17.70 17.61
CA PRO A 140 -13.01 16.37 17.53
C PRO A 140 -13.95 15.29 18.06
N ILE A 141 -13.83 14.09 17.51
CA ILE A 141 -14.55 12.90 17.94
C ILE A 141 -13.83 12.33 19.17
N PRO A 142 -14.38 12.44 20.40
CA PRO A 142 -13.70 11.91 21.58
C PRO A 142 -13.58 10.38 21.54
N PRO A 143 -12.67 9.78 22.35
CA PRO A 143 -12.61 8.34 22.53
C PRO A 143 -13.98 7.72 22.86
N GLY A 144 -14.30 6.62 22.18
CA GLY A 144 -15.56 5.86 22.32
C GLY A 144 -16.79 6.54 21.69
N GLN A 145 -16.63 7.69 21.05
CA GLN A 145 -17.75 8.42 20.42
C GLN A 145 -17.79 8.19 18.91
N THR A 146 -18.96 8.49 18.34
CA THR A 146 -19.21 8.40 16.90
C THR A 146 -19.67 9.74 16.36
N PHE A 147 -19.12 10.15 15.22
CA PHE A 147 -19.59 11.31 14.47
C PHE A 147 -20.16 10.87 13.13
N ARG A 148 -21.20 11.59 12.68
CA ARG A 148 -21.89 11.32 11.41
C ARG A 148 -21.55 12.40 10.40
N TYR A 149 -20.73 12.05 9.41
CA TYR A 149 -20.56 12.84 8.20
C TYR A 149 -21.71 12.55 7.24
N GLU A 150 -22.29 13.58 6.64
CA GLU A 150 -23.35 13.39 5.64
C GLU A 150 -23.32 14.48 4.57
N PHE A 151 -23.04 14.08 3.34
CA PHE A 151 -22.93 14.99 2.19
C PHE A 151 -23.18 14.23 0.88
N THR A 152 -23.15 14.96 -0.23
CA THR A 152 -23.33 14.38 -1.58
C THR A 152 -22.03 14.55 -2.35
N PHE A 153 -21.55 13.49 -3.00
CA PHE A 153 -20.40 13.60 -3.88
C PHE A 153 -20.78 14.36 -5.15
N GLN A 154 -20.31 15.60 -5.29
CA GLN A 154 -20.68 16.44 -6.43
C GLN A 154 -19.94 16.09 -7.72
N HIS A 155 -18.74 15.51 -7.59
CA HIS A 155 -17.84 15.24 -8.70
C HIS A 155 -17.20 13.88 -8.57
N ALA A 156 -16.96 13.24 -9.71
CA ALA A 156 -16.16 12.03 -9.82
C ALA A 156 -14.67 12.32 -9.69
N GLY A 157 -13.90 11.37 -9.17
CA GLY A 157 -12.47 11.55 -8.99
C GLY A 157 -11.81 10.47 -8.15
N THR A 158 -10.51 10.66 -7.93
CA THR A 158 -9.71 9.90 -6.97
C THR A 158 -9.27 10.85 -5.87
N PHE A 159 -9.60 10.47 -4.66
CA PHE A 159 -9.47 11.25 -3.44
C PHE A 159 -8.87 10.35 -2.36
N MET A 160 -8.66 10.93 -1.19
CA MET A 160 -8.16 10.22 -0.02
C MET A 160 -8.98 10.63 1.20
N TYR A 161 -8.82 9.92 2.31
CA TYR A 161 -9.31 10.35 3.60
C TYR A 161 -8.24 10.09 4.67
N HIS A 162 -8.14 10.99 5.64
CA HIS A 162 -7.17 10.92 6.72
C HIS A 162 -7.63 11.77 7.92
N PRO A 163 -7.06 11.59 9.11
CA PRO A 163 -7.33 12.45 10.25
C PRO A 163 -6.94 13.90 9.99
N HIS A 164 -7.66 14.81 10.64
CA HIS A 164 -7.28 16.21 10.73
C HIS A 164 -7.35 16.70 12.18
N TRP A 165 -6.91 15.81 13.07
CA TRP A 165 -6.61 16.02 14.48
C TRP A 165 -5.34 15.25 14.79
N ASP A 166 -4.37 15.89 15.46
CA ASP A 166 -3.02 15.35 15.67
C ASP A 166 -2.46 14.67 14.40
N GLU A 167 -2.59 15.37 13.28
CA GLU A 167 -2.38 14.85 11.93
C GLU A 167 -1.03 14.16 11.79
N MET A 168 0.03 14.82 12.28
CA MET A 168 1.39 14.28 12.31
C MET A 168 1.42 12.88 12.96
N THR A 169 0.89 12.74 14.17
CA THR A 169 0.94 11.47 14.90
C THR A 169 0.04 10.42 14.26
N GLN A 170 -1.21 10.77 13.96
CA GLN A 170 -2.20 9.80 13.50
C GLN A 170 -1.87 9.27 12.10
N MET A 171 -1.39 10.14 11.20
CA MET A 171 -0.96 9.72 9.86
C MET A 171 0.35 8.94 9.89
N ALA A 172 1.35 9.35 10.68
CA ALA A 172 2.60 8.60 10.83
C ALA A 172 2.40 7.21 11.46
N LEU A 173 1.31 7.03 12.22
CA LEU A 173 0.89 5.72 12.73
C LEU A 173 0.04 4.93 11.74
N GLY A 174 -0.35 5.49 10.58
CA GLY A 174 -0.98 4.73 9.49
C GLY A 174 -2.42 5.08 9.17
N MET A 175 -3.02 6.09 9.81
CA MET A 175 -4.41 6.46 9.56
C MET A 175 -4.55 7.23 8.24
N MET A 176 -4.90 6.50 7.19
CA MET A 176 -5.12 7.04 5.85
C MET A 176 -5.92 6.03 5.01
N GLY A 177 -6.58 6.45 3.94
CA GLY A 177 -7.23 5.54 3.01
C GLY A 177 -7.63 6.19 1.69
N MET A 178 -7.89 5.36 0.68
CA MET A 178 -8.31 5.82 -0.65
C MET A 178 -9.82 6.06 -0.70
N LEU A 179 -10.24 7.04 -1.48
CA LEU A 179 -11.63 7.33 -1.77
C LEU A 179 -11.83 7.49 -3.28
N VAL A 180 -12.69 6.68 -3.88
CA VAL A 180 -12.94 6.70 -5.33
C VAL A 180 -14.41 7.03 -5.58
N VAL A 181 -14.63 8.13 -6.31
CA VAL A 181 -15.97 8.49 -6.80
C VAL A 181 -16.03 8.22 -8.29
N HIS A 182 -16.79 7.20 -8.67
CA HIS A 182 -17.00 6.81 -10.04
C HIS A 182 -17.90 7.81 -10.77
N PRO A 183 -17.64 8.11 -12.05
CA PRO A 183 -18.51 8.99 -12.82
C PRO A 183 -19.89 8.35 -12.99
N ARG A 184 -20.96 9.14 -12.80
CA ARG A 184 -22.33 8.64 -13.04
C ARG A 184 -22.57 8.34 -14.51
N ARG A 185 -21.89 9.09 -15.39
CA ARG A 185 -21.96 8.95 -16.85
C ARG A 185 -20.54 8.90 -17.41
N PRO A 186 -19.87 7.75 -17.32
CA PRO A 186 -18.51 7.60 -17.83
C PRO A 186 -18.41 7.94 -19.31
N ARG A 187 -17.29 8.54 -19.73
CA ARG A 187 -17.00 8.83 -21.15
C ARG A 187 -16.00 7.83 -21.70
N GLY A 188 -16.30 7.24 -22.86
CA GLY A 188 -15.43 6.30 -23.55
C GLY A 188 -15.37 4.92 -22.91
N ARG A 189 -14.42 4.10 -23.37
CA ARG A 189 -14.18 2.74 -22.85
C ARG A 189 -13.81 2.81 -21.37
N GLN A 190 -14.47 1.98 -20.55
CA GLN A 190 -14.14 1.83 -19.13
C GLN A 190 -12.99 0.87 -18.93
N PRO A 191 -12.20 1.03 -17.84
CA PRO A 191 -11.08 0.15 -17.57
C PRO A 191 -11.55 -1.29 -17.31
N ASP A 192 -10.83 -2.22 -17.92
CA ASP A 192 -10.97 -3.65 -17.66
C ASP A 192 -10.22 -4.08 -16.40
N ARG A 193 -9.36 -3.22 -15.83
CA ARG A 193 -8.77 -3.36 -14.49
C ARG A 193 -8.57 -1.96 -13.92
N ASP A 194 -9.09 -1.70 -12.72
CA ASP A 194 -8.95 -0.41 -12.04
C ASP A 194 -8.31 -0.68 -10.68
N PHE A 195 -7.13 -0.13 -10.43
CA PHE A 195 -6.35 -0.37 -9.22
C PHE A 195 -6.21 0.90 -8.38
N ALA A 196 -6.29 0.77 -7.06
CA ALA A 196 -6.03 1.86 -6.12
C ALA A 196 -4.79 1.56 -5.27
N ILE A 197 -3.86 2.52 -5.26
CA ILE A 197 -2.57 2.43 -4.56
C ILE A 197 -2.38 3.69 -3.73
N MET A 198 -2.32 3.51 -2.42
CA MET A 198 -1.88 4.51 -1.46
C MET A 198 -0.36 4.41 -1.30
N LEU A 199 0.33 5.52 -1.48
CA LEU A 199 1.75 5.67 -1.22
C LEU A 199 1.93 6.29 0.17
N SER A 200 2.79 5.68 0.97
CA SER A 200 3.10 6.13 2.31
C SER A 200 4.50 5.71 2.73
N GLU A 201 4.99 6.40 3.75
CA GLU A 201 6.32 6.21 4.32
C GLU A 201 6.26 6.14 5.84
N TRP A 202 7.24 5.45 6.41
CA TRP A 202 7.26 5.10 7.81
C TRP A 202 8.68 5.19 8.35
N SER A 203 8.81 5.70 9.57
CA SER A 203 10.03 5.58 10.35
C SER A 203 9.84 4.49 11.38
N ILE A 204 10.43 3.33 11.16
CA ILE A 204 10.39 2.21 12.09
C ILE A 204 11.83 1.89 12.47
N PRO A 205 12.29 2.28 13.68
CA PRO A 205 13.62 1.89 14.13
C PRO A 205 13.78 0.36 14.15
N MET A 206 14.98 -0.14 13.86
CA MET A 206 15.28 -1.56 13.93
C MET A 206 14.93 -2.12 15.32
N GLY A 207 14.26 -3.26 15.39
CA GLY A 207 13.76 -3.84 16.64
C GLY A 207 12.51 -3.19 17.23
N SER A 208 12.05 -2.06 16.70
CA SER A 208 10.84 -1.39 17.20
C SER A 208 9.59 -2.02 16.61
N ALA A 209 8.59 -2.28 17.46
CA ALA A 209 7.25 -2.68 17.05
C ALA A 209 6.27 -1.50 16.95
N ARG A 210 6.77 -0.27 16.79
CA ARG A 210 5.97 0.96 16.59
C ARG A 210 6.68 1.94 15.66
N PRO A 211 5.96 2.57 14.73
CA PRO A 211 6.48 3.71 14.00
C PRO A 211 6.82 4.87 14.95
N ASN A 212 7.82 5.66 14.60
CA ASN A 212 8.18 6.89 15.28
C ASN A 212 7.43 8.07 14.64
N PRO A 213 6.38 8.61 15.28
CA PRO A 213 5.64 9.75 14.73
C PRO A 213 6.42 11.07 14.80
N LEU A 214 7.55 11.11 15.51
CA LEU A 214 8.38 12.30 15.65
C LEU A 214 9.43 12.45 14.54
N GLU A 215 9.55 11.45 13.66
CA GLU A 215 10.42 11.56 12.50
C GLU A 215 9.84 12.55 11.50
N MET A 216 10.71 13.35 10.89
CA MET A 216 10.31 14.44 10.00
C MET A 216 10.99 14.39 8.64
N ASN A 217 12.13 13.69 8.51
CA ASN A 217 12.91 13.69 7.27
C ASN A 217 13.54 12.33 6.93
N ASP A 218 13.67 11.42 7.89
CA ASP A 218 14.42 10.17 7.73
C ASP A 218 13.52 8.92 7.80
N PHE A 219 12.69 8.74 6.78
CA PHE A 219 11.79 7.59 6.66
C PHE A 219 12.52 6.39 6.06
N ASN A 220 12.42 5.22 6.70
CA ASN A 220 13.22 4.06 6.33
C ASN A 220 12.40 2.88 5.79
N VAL A 221 11.07 2.96 5.79
CA VAL A 221 10.19 1.96 5.21
C VAL A 221 9.20 2.66 4.29
N LEU A 222 9.30 2.40 2.98
CA LEU A 222 8.47 3.04 1.96
C LEU A 222 7.53 2.01 1.36
N THR A 223 6.25 2.35 1.19
CA THR A 223 5.21 1.34 0.94
C THR A 223 4.18 1.69 -0.13
N MET A 224 3.70 0.64 -0.80
CA MET A 224 2.46 0.67 -1.58
C MET A 224 1.38 -0.06 -0.79
N ASN A 225 0.25 0.60 -0.50
CA ASN A 225 -0.81 0.09 0.37
C ASN A 225 -0.27 -0.45 1.71
N SER A 226 0.64 0.31 2.34
CA SER A 226 1.33 -0.07 3.59
C SER A 226 2.11 -1.39 3.53
N LYS A 227 2.38 -1.94 2.35
CA LYS A 227 3.27 -3.08 2.15
C LYS A 227 4.59 -2.64 1.53
N ALA A 228 5.68 -3.25 2.00
CA ALA A 228 7.00 -3.08 1.41
C ALA A 228 7.35 -4.38 0.68
N PHE A 229 7.92 -4.28 -0.52
CA PHE A 229 8.38 -5.47 -1.26
C PHE A 229 9.43 -6.23 -0.45
N PRO A 230 9.35 -7.57 -0.33
CA PRO A 230 8.56 -8.51 -1.15
C PRO A 230 7.12 -8.79 -0.73
N GLY A 231 6.55 -8.04 0.22
CA GLY A 231 5.19 -8.22 0.70
C GLY A 231 4.08 -7.57 -0.13
N THR A 232 4.41 -6.89 -1.23
CA THR A 232 3.46 -6.25 -2.14
C THR A 232 2.84 -7.27 -3.12
N ASP A 233 1.54 -7.16 -3.36
CA ASP A 233 0.82 -8.00 -4.33
C ASP A 233 0.99 -7.48 -5.77
N PRO A 234 1.18 -8.36 -6.77
CA PRO A 234 1.31 -7.96 -8.16
C PRO A 234 -0.01 -7.46 -8.76
N LEU A 235 0.09 -6.53 -9.71
CA LEU A 235 -1.04 -6.05 -10.51
C LEU A 235 -1.34 -6.99 -11.69
N VAL A 236 -2.03 -8.10 -11.41
CA VAL A 236 -2.31 -9.12 -12.44
C VAL A 236 -3.39 -8.66 -13.43
N VAL A 237 -3.07 -8.65 -14.73
CA VAL A 237 -3.98 -8.23 -15.82
C VAL A 237 -3.95 -9.21 -17.00
N ARG A 238 -4.95 -9.15 -17.89
CA ARG A 238 -4.95 -9.92 -19.15
C ARG A 238 -4.46 -9.07 -20.31
N ARG A 239 -3.87 -9.73 -21.32
CA ARG A 239 -3.50 -9.06 -22.57
C ARG A 239 -4.74 -8.41 -23.21
N GLY A 240 -4.65 -7.11 -23.51
CA GLY A 240 -5.70 -6.30 -24.12
C GLY A 240 -6.63 -5.57 -23.13
N ASP A 241 -6.45 -5.80 -21.82
CA ASP A 241 -7.15 -5.04 -20.78
C ASP A 241 -6.78 -3.55 -20.89
N LEU A 242 -7.77 -2.66 -20.81
CA LEU A 242 -7.54 -1.26 -20.48
C LEU A 242 -7.32 -1.17 -18.97
N VAL A 243 -6.09 -0.88 -18.55
CA VAL A 243 -5.71 -0.82 -17.14
C VAL A 243 -5.68 0.63 -16.69
N ARG A 244 -6.33 0.91 -15.57
CA ARG A 244 -6.26 2.16 -14.83
C ARG A 244 -5.57 1.91 -13.49
N ILE A 245 -4.62 2.77 -13.14
CA ILE A 245 -3.96 2.74 -11.83
C ILE A 245 -4.10 4.13 -11.21
N ARG A 246 -4.63 4.16 -9.99
CA ARG A 246 -4.91 5.36 -9.20
C ARG A 246 -3.94 5.41 -8.05
N PHE A 247 -3.17 6.48 -7.98
CA PHE A 247 -2.24 6.75 -6.91
C PHE A 247 -2.80 7.87 -6.04
N GLY A 248 -2.77 7.66 -4.73
CA GLY A 248 -2.84 8.71 -3.72
C GLY A 248 -1.54 8.72 -2.93
N ASN A 249 -1.04 9.88 -2.54
CA ASN A 249 0.18 9.99 -1.75
C ASN A 249 -0.09 10.77 -0.46
N LEU A 250 0.05 10.08 0.68
CA LEU A 250 -0.02 10.66 2.02
C LEU A 250 1.27 10.36 2.82
N SER A 251 2.39 10.22 2.11
CA SER A 251 3.72 10.31 2.73
C SER A 251 3.88 11.65 3.47
N GLY A 252 4.71 11.70 4.52
CA GLY A 252 4.90 12.89 5.34
C GLY A 252 5.67 14.01 4.63
N ILE A 253 6.61 13.66 3.74
CA ILE A 253 7.51 14.57 3.04
C ILE A 253 7.68 14.19 1.57
N ASP A 254 7.81 12.89 1.27
CA ASP A 254 8.35 12.50 -0.02
C ASP A 254 7.32 12.44 -1.16
N ASN A 255 7.77 12.94 -2.32
CA ASN A 255 7.06 12.76 -3.58
C ASN A 255 7.54 11.46 -4.24
N HIS A 256 6.66 10.75 -4.94
CA HIS A 256 7.00 9.45 -5.52
C HIS A 256 6.90 9.47 -7.05
N PRO A 257 8.02 9.47 -7.80
CA PRO A 257 8.02 9.24 -9.24
C PRO A 257 7.84 7.74 -9.52
N ILE A 258 6.61 7.30 -9.77
CA ILE A 258 6.31 5.89 -10.05
C ILE A 258 6.58 5.57 -11.53
N HIS A 259 7.50 4.64 -11.76
CA HIS A 259 7.88 4.15 -13.09
C HIS A 259 7.27 2.77 -13.35
N LEU A 260 6.69 2.57 -14.54
CA LEU A 260 6.17 1.30 -15.01
C LEU A 260 7.00 0.81 -16.20
N HIS A 261 7.56 -0.40 -16.07
CA HIS A 261 8.33 -1.03 -17.13
C HIS A 261 7.41 -1.57 -18.24
N GLY A 262 7.96 -1.78 -19.43
CA GLY A 262 7.26 -2.44 -20.55
C GLY A 262 6.14 -1.64 -21.23
N TYR A 263 5.75 -0.49 -20.67
CA TYR A 263 4.62 0.30 -21.15
C TYR A 263 4.91 1.80 -21.16
N SER A 264 4.31 2.49 -22.13
CA SER A 264 3.99 3.91 -22.01
C SER A 264 2.51 4.05 -21.65
N PHE A 265 2.18 4.95 -20.74
CA PHE A 265 0.82 5.24 -20.29
C PHE A 265 0.47 6.71 -20.49
N ARG A 266 -0.81 7.05 -20.32
CA ARG A 266 -1.25 8.45 -20.24
C ARG A 266 -1.63 8.81 -18.82
N ILE A 267 -1.26 10.00 -18.37
CA ILE A 267 -1.83 10.57 -17.15
C ILE A 267 -3.22 11.13 -17.50
N THR A 268 -4.27 10.57 -16.91
CA THR A 268 -5.67 10.83 -17.29
C THR A 268 -6.44 11.66 -16.28
N ALA A 269 -5.99 11.73 -15.02
CA ALA A 269 -6.62 12.57 -14.01
C ALA A 269 -5.62 13.04 -12.94
N THR A 270 -5.96 14.15 -12.29
CA THR A 270 -5.37 14.60 -11.02
C THR A 270 -6.42 14.55 -9.91
N ASP A 271 -6.04 14.96 -8.70
CA ASP A 271 -6.93 15.33 -7.59
C ASP A 271 -8.09 16.27 -7.99
N GLY A 272 -7.89 17.13 -8.99
CA GLY A 272 -8.91 18.01 -9.57
C GLY A 272 -9.84 17.37 -10.61
N GLY A 273 -9.68 16.07 -10.91
CA GLY A 273 -10.53 15.33 -11.85
C GLY A 273 -9.86 14.98 -13.19
N GLU A 274 -10.68 14.60 -14.18
CA GLU A 274 -10.23 14.11 -15.48
C GLU A 274 -9.53 15.21 -16.31
N ILE A 275 -8.33 14.91 -16.80
CA ILE A 275 -7.60 15.75 -17.73
C ILE A 275 -8.22 15.58 -19.13
N PRO A 276 -8.58 16.66 -19.84
CA PRO A 276 -9.09 16.57 -21.20
C PRO A 276 -8.15 15.77 -22.11
N ARG A 277 -8.68 14.90 -22.98
CA ARG A 277 -7.87 14.00 -23.84
C ARG A 277 -6.77 14.72 -24.63
N SER A 278 -6.99 15.97 -25.05
CA SER A 278 -6.01 16.79 -25.76
C SER A 278 -4.83 17.25 -24.92
N ALA A 279 -4.95 17.20 -23.59
CA ALA A 279 -3.92 17.58 -22.61
C ALA A 279 -3.29 16.37 -21.89
N GLN A 280 -3.77 15.15 -22.16
CA GLN A 280 -3.18 13.93 -21.61
C GLN A 280 -1.85 13.63 -22.31
N GLN A 281 -0.78 13.50 -21.53
CA GLN A 281 0.57 13.30 -22.06
C GLN A 281 1.00 11.83 -21.91
N PRO A 282 1.72 11.28 -22.91
CA PRO A 282 2.33 9.97 -22.79
C PRO A 282 3.57 10.04 -21.88
N ASN A 283 3.64 9.14 -20.91
CA ASN A 283 4.71 9.03 -19.94
C ASN A 283 5.09 7.56 -19.71
N THR A 284 6.27 7.34 -19.13
CA THR A 284 6.68 6.07 -18.52
C THR A 284 6.85 6.18 -17.01
N THR A 285 6.90 7.41 -16.50
CA THR A 285 7.01 7.73 -15.07
C THR A 285 6.03 8.85 -14.72
N VAL A 286 5.30 8.69 -13.63
CA VAL A 286 4.35 9.67 -13.10
C VAL A 286 4.83 10.15 -11.73
N LEU A 287 5.07 11.46 -11.59
CA LEU A 287 5.30 12.05 -10.27
C LEU A 287 3.97 12.13 -9.53
N VAL A 288 3.92 11.53 -8.34
CA VAL A 288 2.80 11.61 -7.40
C VAL A 288 3.22 12.49 -6.22
N PRO A 289 2.86 13.78 -6.21
CA PRO A 289 3.25 14.68 -5.13
C PRO A 289 2.58 14.32 -3.80
N THR A 290 3.21 14.69 -2.69
CA THR A 290 2.59 14.60 -1.35
C THR A 290 1.27 15.36 -1.30
N GLY A 291 0.23 14.73 -0.77
CA GLY A 291 -1.12 15.30 -0.71
C GLY A 291 -1.84 15.35 -2.05
N ALA A 292 -1.37 14.63 -3.08
CA ALA A 292 -2.00 14.65 -4.40
C ALA A 292 -2.37 13.25 -4.89
N CYS A 293 -3.36 13.22 -5.78
CA CYS A 293 -3.75 12.03 -6.54
C CYS A 293 -3.27 12.11 -8.00
N ARG A 294 -2.91 10.97 -8.58
CA ARG A 294 -2.64 10.82 -10.02
C ARG A 294 -3.28 9.56 -10.54
N VAL A 295 -3.83 9.61 -11.75
CA VAL A 295 -4.39 8.44 -12.42
C VAL A 295 -3.70 8.25 -13.75
N ILE A 296 -3.25 7.03 -14.01
CA ILE A 296 -2.68 6.64 -15.30
C ILE A 296 -3.53 5.56 -15.97
N GLU A 297 -3.52 5.55 -17.30
CA GLU A 297 -4.14 4.51 -18.10
C GLU A 297 -3.21 3.98 -19.19
N LEU A 298 -3.23 2.67 -19.39
CA LEU A 298 -2.54 1.97 -20.47
C LEU A 298 -3.38 0.81 -21.00
N VAL A 299 -3.06 0.34 -22.20
CA VAL A 299 -3.57 -0.94 -22.70
C VAL A 299 -2.48 -1.98 -22.45
N ALA A 300 -2.83 -3.11 -21.81
CA ALA A 300 -1.90 -4.20 -21.52
C ALA A 300 -1.63 -5.04 -22.78
N ASP A 301 -0.94 -4.50 -23.78
CA ASP A 301 -0.67 -5.14 -25.07
C ASP A 301 0.70 -5.82 -25.19
N ASN A 302 1.57 -5.68 -24.19
CA ASN A 302 2.93 -6.20 -24.13
C ASN A 302 3.09 -7.27 -23.02
N PRO A 303 2.87 -8.57 -23.33
CA PRO A 303 2.89 -9.63 -22.33
C PRO A 303 4.25 -9.81 -21.65
N GLY A 304 4.25 -9.94 -20.33
CA GLY A 304 5.44 -10.16 -19.51
C GLY A 304 5.19 -9.77 -18.06
N ASP A 305 6.11 -10.16 -17.18
CA ASP A 305 6.16 -9.65 -15.81
C ASP A 305 6.98 -8.36 -15.83
N TRP A 306 6.31 -7.23 -15.59
CA TRP A 306 6.91 -5.90 -15.68
C TRP A 306 6.89 -5.24 -14.31
N ALA A 307 8.07 -4.81 -13.85
CA ALA A 307 8.21 -4.11 -12.59
C ALA A 307 7.49 -2.75 -12.60
N MET A 308 6.89 -2.41 -11.47
CA MET A 308 6.45 -1.05 -11.18
C MET A 308 7.05 -0.61 -9.85
N HIS A 309 7.75 0.53 -9.84
CA HIS A 309 8.44 0.96 -8.64
C HIS A 309 8.59 2.48 -8.55
N CYS A 310 8.85 2.98 -7.34
CA CYS A 310 9.28 4.36 -7.16
C CYS A 310 10.70 4.54 -7.74
N HIS A 311 10.94 5.66 -8.42
CA HIS A 311 12.22 5.95 -9.09
C HIS A 311 13.10 6.93 -8.28
N MET A 312 12.79 7.12 -7.00
CA MET A 312 13.79 7.61 -6.03
C MET A 312 14.54 6.38 -5.50
N THR A 313 15.85 6.35 -5.68
CA THR A 313 16.68 5.16 -5.40
C THR A 313 16.62 4.72 -3.95
N HIS A 314 16.42 5.65 -3.02
CA HIS A 314 16.20 5.34 -1.61
C HIS A 314 14.88 4.59 -1.36
N HIS A 315 13.83 4.86 -2.15
CA HIS A 315 12.49 4.33 -1.92
C HIS A 315 12.30 2.88 -2.37
N ILE A 316 13.29 2.35 -3.08
CA ILE A 316 13.39 0.95 -3.48
C ILE A 316 14.38 0.19 -2.60
N MET A 317 14.67 0.70 -1.40
CA MET A 317 15.43 0.02 -0.37
C MET A 317 14.53 -0.31 0.82
N ASN A 318 14.82 -1.41 1.48
CA ASN A 318 14.21 -1.77 2.76
C ASN A 318 14.99 -1.15 3.92
N GLN A 319 14.32 -0.99 5.08
CA GLN A 319 14.79 -0.48 6.38
C GLN A 319 16.28 -0.09 6.47
N MET A 320 16.59 1.08 5.89
CA MET A 320 17.94 1.62 5.85
C MET A 320 18.29 2.44 7.10
N GLY A 321 19.56 2.38 7.51
CA GLY A 321 20.12 3.26 8.52
C GLY A 321 21.16 4.18 7.89
N HIS A 322 21.15 5.46 8.24
CA HIS A 322 22.03 6.48 7.65
C HIS A 322 23.31 6.76 8.43
N ASP A 323 23.48 6.16 9.62
CA ASP A 323 24.59 6.45 10.51
C ASP A 323 25.86 5.61 10.26
N PHE A 324 25.87 4.80 9.19
CA PHE A 324 27.03 3.95 8.87
C PHE A 324 28.01 4.66 7.93
N PRO A 325 29.33 4.56 8.17
CA PRO A 325 30.33 5.14 7.28
C PRO A 325 30.35 4.44 5.92
N ASN A 326 30.61 5.20 4.84
CA ASN A 326 30.80 4.64 3.51
C ASN A 326 32.11 3.82 3.46
N MET A 327 32.00 2.52 3.17
CA MET A 327 33.13 1.59 3.12
C MET A 327 33.50 1.16 1.68
N ILE A 328 32.91 1.78 0.65
CA ILE A 328 33.21 1.47 -0.76
C ILE A 328 34.67 1.78 -1.07
N GLY A 329 35.38 0.77 -1.56
CA GLY A 329 36.82 0.84 -1.85
C GLY A 329 37.73 0.82 -0.62
N ALA A 330 37.20 0.58 0.59
CA ALA A 330 38.02 0.48 1.79
C ALA A 330 38.80 -0.85 1.80
N GLU A 331 40.14 -0.77 1.81
CA GLU A 331 41.02 -1.93 1.98
C GLU A 331 41.00 -2.43 3.43
N LEU A 332 39.99 -3.22 3.80
CA LEU A 332 39.89 -3.87 5.12
C LEU A 332 40.42 -5.33 5.28
N PRO A 333 41.30 -5.92 4.42
CA PRO A 333 41.63 -7.36 4.48
C PRO A 333 42.17 -7.90 5.83
N VAL A 334 42.79 -7.05 6.65
CA VAL A 334 43.38 -7.44 7.95
C VAL A 334 42.37 -7.30 9.09
N ALA A 335 41.54 -6.25 9.05
CA ALA A 335 40.49 -6.02 10.04
C ALA A 335 39.37 -7.05 9.90
N THR A 336 38.88 -7.32 8.69
CA THR A 336 37.79 -8.27 8.44
C THR A 336 38.18 -9.70 8.86
N ARG A 337 39.44 -10.12 8.65
CA ARG A 337 39.93 -11.44 9.11
C ARG A 337 39.99 -11.55 10.63
N ARG A 338 40.36 -10.48 11.34
CA ARG A 338 40.35 -10.46 12.81
C ARG A 338 38.92 -10.45 13.36
N ILE A 339 38.04 -9.66 12.77
CA ILE A 339 36.64 -9.57 13.21
C ILE A 339 35.88 -10.86 12.91
N ARG A 340 36.06 -11.49 11.74
CA ARG A 340 35.47 -12.82 11.43
C ARG A 340 35.87 -13.92 12.43
N ARG A 341 37.07 -13.83 13.02
CA ARG A 341 37.51 -14.78 14.05
C ARG A 341 36.80 -14.55 15.39
N MET A 342 36.31 -13.34 15.65
CA MET A 342 35.60 -12.98 16.87
C MET A 342 34.07 -13.08 16.70
N ILE A 343 33.57 -12.82 15.49
CA ILE A 343 32.15 -12.87 15.11
C ILE A 343 32.03 -13.73 13.84
N PRO A 344 31.75 -15.04 13.99
CA PRO A 344 31.49 -15.91 12.86
C PRO A 344 30.33 -15.37 12.02
N GLY A 345 30.56 -15.09 10.73
CA GLY A 345 29.57 -14.51 9.81
C GLY A 345 29.78 -13.02 9.47
N TYR A 346 30.70 -12.32 10.11
CA TYR A 346 30.98 -10.91 9.80
C TYR A 346 31.57 -10.74 8.38
N MET A 347 30.91 -9.99 7.50
CA MET A 347 31.49 -9.49 6.25
C MET A 347 31.47 -7.96 6.28
N THR A 348 32.51 -7.34 5.72
CA THR A 348 32.52 -5.89 5.58
C THR A 348 31.53 -5.52 4.49
N MET A 349 30.47 -4.80 4.85
CA MET A 349 29.48 -4.35 3.88
C MET A 349 30.07 -3.28 2.97
N GLY A 350 29.69 -3.33 1.69
CA GLY A 350 29.87 -2.21 0.78
C GLY A 350 31.28 -2.02 0.23
N THR A 351 32.23 -2.96 0.33
CA THR A 351 33.59 -2.76 -0.21
C THR A 351 33.62 -2.75 -1.74
N ASP A 352 32.84 -3.63 -2.37
CA ASP A 352 32.76 -3.82 -3.82
C ASP A 352 31.42 -3.34 -4.41
N GLY A 353 30.61 -2.64 -3.60
CA GLY A 353 29.25 -2.17 -3.90
C GLY A 353 28.20 -2.74 -2.94
N MET A 354 26.92 -2.36 -3.11
CA MET A 354 25.82 -2.81 -2.24
C MET A 354 25.02 -4.00 -2.79
N ALA A 355 25.28 -4.45 -4.02
CA ALA A 355 24.56 -5.56 -4.64
C ALA A 355 24.72 -6.89 -3.90
N GLU A 356 25.86 -7.11 -3.24
CA GLU A 356 26.11 -8.30 -2.40
C GLU A 356 25.08 -8.44 -1.28
N MET A 357 24.50 -7.34 -0.81
CA MET A 357 23.44 -7.38 0.20
C MET A 357 22.25 -8.21 -0.26
N GLY A 358 21.92 -8.18 -1.55
CA GLY A 358 20.81 -8.92 -2.15
C GLY A 358 20.88 -10.43 -1.95
N GLU A 359 22.09 -10.99 -1.85
CA GLU A 359 22.34 -12.44 -1.76
C GLU A 359 22.72 -12.93 -0.34
N MET A 360 22.99 -12.02 0.60
CA MET A 360 23.52 -12.37 1.92
C MET A 360 22.44 -12.60 2.99
N ASP A 361 22.44 -13.78 3.62
CA ASP A 361 21.71 -14.02 4.87
C ASP A 361 22.47 -13.44 6.07
N MET A 362 22.24 -12.16 6.34
CA MET A 362 22.71 -11.55 7.58
C MET A 362 21.63 -11.66 8.68
N PRO A 363 22.01 -12.04 9.91
CA PRO A 363 21.10 -11.93 11.04
C PRO A 363 20.77 -10.44 11.26
N VAL A 364 19.50 -10.09 11.08
CA VAL A 364 18.94 -8.79 11.45
C VAL A 364 18.31 -8.89 12.85
N PRO A 365 18.22 -7.78 13.60
CA PRO A 365 17.42 -7.75 14.83
C PRO A 365 16.01 -8.27 14.58
N ASP A 366 15.38 -8.82 15.63
CA ASP A 366 13.97 -9.18 15.59
C ASP A 366 13.14 -7.99 15.10
N ASN A 367 12.08 -8.27 14.34
CA ASN A 367 11.21 -7.24 13.77
C ASN A 367 11.96 -6.21 12.91
N SER A 368 12.77 -6.69 11.97
CA SER A 368 13.49 -5.86 11.02
C SER A 368 13.69 -6.60 9.71
N ILE A 369 13.78 -5.85 8.61
CA ILE A 369 13.96 -6.41 7.28
C ILE A 369 15.33 -6.02 6.71
N PRO A 370 16.07 -6.97 6.12
CA PRO A 370 17.33 -6.64 5.49
C PRO A 370 17.09 -5.81 4.22
N MET A 371 18.13 -5.11 3.74
CA MET A 371 18.18 -4.51 2.41
C MET A 371 18.21 -5.57 1.29
N ARG A 372 17.19 -6.41 1.24
CA ARG A 372 17.04 -7.45 0.22
C ARG A 372 15.65 -7.35 -0.36
N GLY A 373 15.56 -7.49 -1.68
CA GLY A 373 14.29 -7.77 -2.33
C GLY A 373 13.87 -9.22 -2.20
N GLY A 374 12.90 -9.58 -3.03
CA GLY A 374 12.33 -10.91 -3.15
C GLY A 374 12.99 -11.79 -4.23
N PRO A 375 12.54 -13.05 -4.34
CA PRO A 375 12.90 -13.91 -5.45
C PRO A 375 12.29 -13.41 -6.77
N GLY A 376 13.02 -13.57 -7.87
CA GLY A 376 12.55 -13.36 -9.24
C GLY A 376 12.88 -14.57 -10.13
N ALA A 377 12.35 -14.58 -11.36
CA ALA A 377 12.48 -15.73 -12.27
C ALA A 377 13.94 -16.07 -12.66
N PHE A 378 14.84 -15.10 -12.58
CA PHE A 378 16.24 -15.23 -13.02
C PHE A 378 17.26 -15.05 -11.88
N GLY A 379 16.81 -14.96 -10.64
CA GLY A 379 17.65 -14.63 -9.49
C GLY A 379 16.92 -13.78 -8.47
N ARG A 380 17.63 -13.24 -7.49
CA ARG A 380 17.02 -12.32 -6.52
C ARG A 380 16.86 -10.94 -7.13
N ILE A 381 15.75 -10.29 -6.80
CA ILE A 381 15.56 -8.86 -7.03
C ILE A 381 16.25 -8.12 -5.88
N ASP A 382 17.10 -7.15 -6.19
CA ASP A 382 17.87 -6.36 -5.24
C ASP A 382 17.13 -5.11 -4.74
N MET A 383 15.91 -4.88 -5.24
CA MET A 383 15.01 -3.79 -4.82
C MET A 383 14.06 -4.22 -3.71
N GLY A 384 13.78 -3.33 -2.76
CA GLY A 384 12.76 -3.44 -1.70
C GLY A 384 11.75 -2.28 -1.76
N GLY A 385 11.07 -2.02 -0.64
CA GLY A 385 10.23 -0.82 -0.48
C GLY A 385 9.08 -0.72 -1.48
N MET A 386 8.98 0.41 -2.18
CA MET A 386 7.95 0.67 -3.20
C MET A 386 8.29 -0.01 -4.53
N PHE A 387 8.11 -1.33 -4.58
CA PHE A 387 8.27 -2.17 -5.76
C PHE A 387 7.13 -3.19 -5.85
N THR A 388 6.70 -3.55 -7.06
CA THR A 388 5.78 -4.66 -7.32
C THR A 388 5.97 -5.26 -8.71
#